data_AF-A0A2V7DLE3-F1
#
_entry.id   AF-A0A2V7DLE3-F1
#
_cell.length_a   1.000
_cell.length_b   1.000
_cell.length_c   1.000
_cell.angle_alpha   90.00
_cell.angle_beta   90.00
_cell.angle_gamma   90.00
#
_symmetry.space_group_name_H-M   'P 1'
#
loop_
_entity.id
_entity.type
_entity.pdbx_description
1 polymer ?
#
loop_
_entity_poly.entity_id
_entity_poly.type
_entity_poly.pdbx_seq_one_letter_code
_entity_poly.pdbx_strand_id
1 'polypeptide(L)'
;MGYRRMLLGLLILALAFPGCAQYYWSRPNGSGDDFVRENLECARQAAPNPTGVQYGVVFVEEVYRGCLRARGWVREEQWVPPPAGWYRGIE
;
A
#
# COMPACT_ATOMS: atom_id res chain seq x y z
N MET A 1 -43.53 -7.40 -13.10
CA MET A 1 -42.27 -7.20 -13.87
C MET A 1 -41.33 -6.14 -13.28
N GLY A 2 -41.82 -5.13 -12.54
CA GLY A 2 -40.96 -4.08 -11.95
C GLY A 2 -40.07 -4.55 -10.78
N TYR A 3 -40.59 -5.40 -9.89
CA TYR A 3 -39.87 -5.85 -8.69
C TYR A 3 -38.59 -6.64 -9.00
N ARG A 4 -38.63 -7.51 -10.02
CA ARG A 4 -37.44 -8.26 -10.47
C ARG A 4 -36.35 -7.34 -11.02
N ARG A 5 -36.72 -6.30 -11.78
CA ARG A 5 -35.79 -5.29 -12.30
C ARG A 5 -35.22 -4.41 -11.19
N MET A 6 -36.04 -4.08 -10.19
CA MET A 6 -35.62 -3.31 -9.02
C MET A 6 -34.63 -4.09 -8.13
N LEU A 7 -34.89 -5.39 -7.90
CA LEU A 7 -33.97 -6.28 -7.18
C LEU A 7 -32.64 -6.45 -7.92
N LEU A 8 -32.68 -6.62 -9.25
CA LEU A 8 -31.48 -6.65 -10.08
C LEU A 8 -30.69 -5.34 -10.01
N GLY A 9 -31.38 -4.19 -10.02
CA GLY A 9 -30.75 -2.88 -9.86
C GLY A 9 -30.05 -2.71 -8.50
N LEU A 10 -30.69 -3.14 -7.42
CA LEU A 10 -30.10 -3.12 -6.06
C LEU A 10 -28.89 -4.04 -5.93
N LEU A 11 -28.95 -5.25 -6.52
CA LEU A 11 -27.82 -6.17 -6.55
C LEU A 11 -26.61 -5.61 -7.31
N ILE A 12 -26.85 -4.98 -8.47
CA ILE A 12 -25.78 -4.34 -9.26
C ILE A 12 -25.18 -3.15 -8.49
N LEU A 13 -26.01 -2.33 -7.84
CA LEU A 13 -25.53 -1.20 -7.04
C LEU A 13 -24.71 -1.66 -5.82
N ALA A 14 -25.08 -2.78 -5.18
CA ALA A 14 -24.33 -3.37 -4.08
C ALA A 14 -22.97 -3.94 -4.53
N LEU A 15 -22.86 -4.41 -5.77
CA LEU A 15 -21.61 -4.89 -6.37
C LEU A 15 -20.71 -3.77 -6.92
N ALA A 16 -21.24 -2.54 -7.05
CA ALA A 16 -20.53 -1.42 -7.67
C ALA A 16 -19.55 -0.68 -6.73
N PHE A 17 -19.43 -1.10 -5.46
CA PHE A 17 -18.45 -0.56 -4.51
C PHE A 17 -17.44 -1.62 -4.07
N PRO A 18 -16.57 -2.14 -4.96
CA PRO A 18 -15.30 -2.63 -4.45
C PRO A 18 -14.61 -1.43 -3.79
N GLY A 19 -14.37 -1.47 -2.48
CA GLY A 19 -13.55 -0.46 -1.83
C GLY A 19 -12.22 -0.31 -2.57
N CYS A 20 -11.54 0.82 -2.52
CA CYS A 20 -10.22 0.87 -3.13
C CYS A 20 -9.27 -0.02 -2.32
N ALA A 21 -8.90 -1.20 -2.82
CA ALA A 21 -7.82 -1.98 -2.25
C ALA A 21 -6.50 -1.25 -2.53
N GLN A 22 -5.64 -1.13 -1.53
CA GLN A 22 -4.32 -0.52 -1.64
C GLN A 22 -3.30 -1.36 -0.90
N TYR A 23 -2.02 -1.22 -1.23
CA TYR A 23 -0.96 -1.91 -0.52
C TYR A 23 -0.62 -1.22 0.79
N TYR A 24 -0.52 -2.01 1.83
CA TYR A 24 -0.10 -1.61 3.16
C TYR A 24 0.99 -2.53 3.67
N TRP A 25 1.70 -2.05 4.69
CA TRP A 25 2.77 -2.77 5.37
C TRP A 25 2.37 -3.11 6.79
N SER A 26 2.69 -4.31 7.24
CA SER A 26 2.52 -4.74 8.64
C SER A 26 3.72 -5.57 9.10
N ARG A 27 3.93 -5.65 10.41
CA ARG A 27 4.98 -6.48 11.02
C ARG A 27 4.50 -6.99 12.38
N PRO A 28 4.69 -8.27 12.71
CA PRO A 28 4.41 -8.77 14.05
C PRO A 28 5.16 -7.96 15.12
N ASN A 29 4.45 -7.48 16.14
CA ASN A 29 4.99 -6.62 17.20
C ASN A 29 5.63 -5.30 16.71
N GLY A 30 5.38 -4.88 15.47
CA GLY A 30 5.79 -3.58 14.95
C GLY A 30 4.80 -2.49 15.36
N SER A 31 5.32 -1.32 15.73
CA SER A 31 4.50 -0.14 16.02
C SER A 31 4.44 0.82 14.83
N GLY A 32 3.53 1.80 14.91
CA GLY A 32 3.47 2.89 13.92
C GLY A 32 4.73 3.75 13.94
N ASP A 33 5.32 3.97 15.12
CA ASP A 33 6.56 4.73 15.26
C ASP A 33 7.75 4.00 14.62
N ASP A 34 7.80 2.66 14.76
CA ASP A 34 8.77 1.85 14.04
C ASP A 34 8.57 1.98 12.54
N PHE A 35 7.31 1.87 12.07
CA PHE A 35 7.03 2.00 10.65
C PHE A 35 7.50 3.35 10.11
N VAL A 36 7.13 4.46 10.76
CA VAL A 36 7.49 5.81 10.32
C VAL A 36 9.01 5.97 10.19
N ARG A 37 9.75 5.54 11.22
CA ARG A 37 11.22 5.63 11.24
C ARG A 37 11.85 4.79 10.14
N GLU A 38 11.47 3.52 10.04
CA GLU A 38 12.07 2.57 9.10
C GLU A 38 11.65 2.85 7.65
N ASN A 39 10.41 3.28 7.43
CA ASN A 39 9.89 3.75 6.14
C ASN A 39 10.73 4.91 5.59
N LEU A 40 11.03 5.90 6.43
CA LEU A 40 11.85 7.05 6.04
C LEU A 40 13.29 6.64 5.72
N GLU A 41 13.88 5.75 6.52
CA GLU A 41 15.23 5.22 6.27
C GLU A 41 15.29 4.45 4.94
N CYS A 42 14.31 3.59 4.67
CA CYS A 42 14.23 2.86 3.40
C CYS A 42 13.96 3.78 2.20
N ALA A 43 13.14 4.81 2.37
CA ALA A 43 12.89 5.80 1.32
C ALA A 43 14.18 6.56 0.94
N ARG A 44 15.03 6.88 1.91
CA ARG A 44 16.35 7.50 1.67
C ARG A 44 17.30 6.58 0.92
N GLN A 45 17.25 5.27 1.15
CA GLN A 45 18.07 4.30 0.42
C GLN A 45 17.61 4.13 -1.04
N ALA A 46 16.31 4.23 -1.27
CA ALA A 46 15.71 4.19 -2.60
C ALA A 46 15.75 5.54 -3.34
N ALA A 47 16.22 6.60 -2.66
CA ALA A 47 16.41 7.91 -3.26
C ALA A 47 17.44 7.83 -4.40
N PRO A 48 17.29 8.67 -5.42
CA PRO A 48 18.07 8.54 -6.63
C PRO A 48 19.51 9.00 -6.38
N ASN A 49 20.47 8.24 -6.91
CA ASN A 49 21.86 8.69 -6.97
C ASN A 49 22.07 9.60 -8.21
N PRO A 50 23.12 10.44 -8.24
CA PRO A 50 23.34 11.38 -9.36
C PRO A 50 23.35 10.73 -10.73
N THR A 51 23.85 9.49 -10.83
CA THR A 51 23.87 8.71 -12.07
C THR A 51 22.48 8.28 -12.51
N GLY A 52 21.61 7.86 -11.59
CA GLY A 52 20.22 7.47 -11.86
C GLY A 52 19.36 8.64 -12.31
N VAL A 53 19.55 9.83 -11.73
CA VAL A 53 18.84 11.06 -12.13
C VAL A 53 19.09 11.39 -13.60
N GLN A 54 20.32 11.18 -14.10
CA GLN A 54 20.66 11.40 -15.51
C GLN A 54 19.82 10.54 -16.47
N TYR A 55 19.34 9.39 -16.01
CA TYR A 55 18.49 8.47 -16.78
C TYR A 55 17.00 8.56 -16.40
N GLY A 56 16.60 9.59 -15.64
CA GLY A 56 15.20 9.79 -15.24
C GLY A 56 14.73 8.88 -14.09
N VAL A 57 15.64 8.18 -13.41
CA VAL A 57 15.31 7.37 -12.22
C VAL A 57 15.27 8.30 -11.01
N VAL A 58 14.07 8.48 -10.43
CA VAL A 58 13.83 9.38 -9.29
C VAL A 58 13.57 8.60 -7.99
N PHE A 59 13.23 7.32 -8.08
CA PHE A 59 13.03 6.43 -6.95
C PHE A 59 13.14 4.98 -7.41
N VAL A 60 13.88 4.15 -6.68
CA VAL A 60 14.01 2.71 -7.01
C VAL A 60 13.13 1.90 -6.07
N GLU A 61 11.91 1.59 -6.53
CA GLU A 61 10.88 0.96 -5.71
C GLU A 61 11.30 -0.40 -5.13
N GLU A 62 12.09 -1.17 -5.88
CA GLU A 62 12.61 -2.46 -5.46
C GLU A 62 13.56 -2.35 -4.27
N VAL A 63 14.37 -1.28 -4.21
CA VAL A 63 15.26 -0.99 -3.08
C VAL A 63 14.45 -0.65 -1.84
N TYR A 64 13.41 0.17 -1.99
CA TYR A 64 12.52 0.53 -0.88
C TYR A 64 11.78 -0.69 -0.32
N ARG A 65 11.09 -1.45 -1.19
CA ARG A 65 10.36 -2.66 -0.80
C ARG A 65 11.31 -3.71 -0.22
N GLY A 66 12.50 -3.85 -0.79
CA GLY A 66 13.55 -4.75 -0.30
C GLY A 66 14.01 -4.40 1.10
N CYS A 67 14.29 -3.12 1.37
CA CYS A 67 14.69 -2.63 2.68
C CYS A 67 13.62 -2.88 3.75
N LEU A 68 12.34 -2.61 3.46
CA LEU A 68 11.25 -2.89 4.40
C LEU A 68 11.09 -4.39 4.68
N ARG A 69 11.14 -5.23 3.64
CA ARG A 69 11.11 -6.70 3.82
C ARG A 69 12.27 -7.21 4.66
N ALA A 70 13.48 -6.67 4.48
CA ALA A 70 14.64 -7.04 5.28
C ALA A 70 14.47 -6.70 6.78
N ARG A 71 13.61 -5.73 7.10
CA ARG A 71 13.24 -5.35 8.47
C ARG A 71 12.00 -6.11 8.99
N GLY A 72 11.54 -7.11 8.25
CA GLY A 72 10.41 -7.96 8.63
C GLY A 72 9.03 -7.36 8.34
N TRP A 73 8.94 -6.27 7.59
CA TRP A 73 7.65 -5.77 7.11
C TRP A 73 7.13 -6.62 5.96
N VAL A 74 5.84 -6.95 6.01
CA VAL A 74 5.11 -7.70 4.99
C VAL A 74 4.17 -6.74 4.27
N ARG A 75 4.09 -6.86 2.95
CA ARG A 75 3.28 -6.01 2.07
C ARG A 75 2.09 -6.78 1.56
N GLU A 76 0.88 -6.29 1.81
CA GLU A 76 -0.36 -6.92 1.33
C GLU A 76 -1.40 -5.86 0.96
N GLU A 77 -2.36 -6.27 0.12
CA GLU A 77 -3.51 -5.43 -0.20
C GLU A 77 -4.51 -5.43 0.96
N GLN A 78 -4.94 -4.24 1.36
CA GLN A 78 -6.02 -4.04 2.32
C GLN A 78 -7.08 -3.14 1.71
N TRP A 79 -8.33 -3.40 2.07
CA TRP A 79 -9.43 -2.47 1.79
C TRP A 79 -9.24 -1.20 2.61
N VAL A 80 -9.70 -0.07 2.09
CA VAL A 80 -9.76 1.19 2.83
C VAL A 80 -11.08 1.24 3.63
N PRO A 81 -11.05 1.48 4.97
CA PRO A 81 -9.87 1.70 5.81
C PRO A 81 -9.15 0.39 6.17
N PRO A 82 -7.81 0.40 6.29
CA PRO A 82 -7.06 -0.79 6.63
C PRO A 82 -7.28 -1.18 8.10
N PRO A 83 -7.07 -2.47 8.47
CA PRO A 83 -7.07 -2.88 9.86
C PRO A 83 -5.97 -2.18 10.68
N ALA A 84 -6.09 -2.18 12.01
CA ALA A 84 -5.03 -1.65 12.88
C ALA A 84 -3.71 -2.42 12.69
N GLY A 85 -2.58 -1.72 12.76
CA GLY A 85 -1.25 -2.30 12.52
C GLY A 85 -0.82 -2.39 11.05
N TRP A 86 -1.63 -1.84 10.15
CA TRP A 86 -1.31 -1.69 8.74
C TRP A 86 -1.01 -0.23 8.40
N TYR A 87 0.12 0.01 7.75
CA TYR A 87 0.63 1.36 7.50
C TYR A 87 0.86 1.59 6.01
N ARG A 88 0.50 2.78 5.51
CA ARG A 88 0.63 3.11 4.10
C ARG A 88 2.08 3.49 3.79
N GLY A 89 2.67 2.83 2.79
CA GLY A 89 4.00 3.15 2.27
C GLY A 89 4.00 4.40 1.39
N ILE A 90 5.16 4.78 0.85
CA ILE A 90 5.29 5.95 -0.04
C ILE A 90 4.91 5.68 -1.50
N GLU A 91 4.65 4.41 -1.83
CA GLU A 91 4.20 3.89 -3.13
C GLU A 91 2.69 4.02 -3.35
#